data_AF-A0A7S0PGU9-F1
#
_entry.id   AF-A0A7S0PGU9-F1
#
_cell.length_a   1.000
_cell.length_b   1.000
_cell.length_c   1.000
_cell.angle_alpha   90.00
_cell.angle_beta   90.00
_cell.angle_gamma   90.00
#
_symmetry.space_group_name_H-M   'P 1'
#
loop_
_entity.id
_entity.type
_entity.pdbx_description
1 polymer ?
#
loop_
_entity_poly.entity_id
_entity_poly.type
_entity_poly.pdbx_seq_one_letter_code
_entity_poly.pdbx_strand_id
1 'polypeptide(L)'
;GAYITSGAFFLVFVAFNTAQALATTLMETEVANASLAALYGFFTLLCIITPKLVQYIGPKWSMLVGAIPYCLLVFSYVIPLKGMARMPLSIPVFSLVGVSASMLWTGNGIYLGRASVREATSTGEPIEAVTSR
;
A
#
# COMPACT_ATOMS: atom_id res chain seq x y z
N GLY A 1 0.03 9.77 17.65
CA GLY A 1 -0.61 9.70 16.32
C GLY A 1 0.25 8.93 15.33
N ALA A 2 1.46 9.42 15.05
CA ALA A 2 2.38 8.83 14.08
C ALA A 2 2.78 7.37 14.35
N TYR A 3 2.98 6.98 15.61
CA TYR A 3 3.31 5.59 15.94
C TYR A 3 2.21 4.59 15.51
N ILE A 4 0.94 5.01 15.56
CA ILE A 4 -0.21 4.17 15.17
C ILE A 4 -0.22 3.99 13.64
N THR A 5 -0.03 5.07 12.87
CA THR A 5 -0.01 5.01 11.41
C THR A 5 1.20 4.22 10.89
N SER A 6 2.36 4.37 11.51
CA SER A 6 3.56 3.58 11.19
C SER A 6 3.38 2.10 11.54
N GLY A 7 2.77 1.79 12.69
CA GLY A 7 2.45 0.40 13.06
C GLY A 7 1.46 -0.25 12.09
N ALA A 8 0.41 0.46 11.69
CA ALA A 8 -0.55 -0.03 10.69
C ALA A 8 0.11 -0.26 9.33
N PHE A 9 0.95 0.68 8.88
CA PHE A 9 1.71 0.54 7.64
C PHE A 9 2.62 -0.70 7.66
N PHE A 10 3.32 -0.92 8.78
CA PHE A 10 4.16 -2.09 8.98
C PHE A 10 3.37 -3.40 8.89
N LEU A 11 2.21 -3.49 9.56
CA LEU A 11 1.36 -4.70 9.52
C LEU A 11 0.86 -5.01 8.11
N VAL A 12 0.45 -3.99 7.35
CA VAL A 12 0.04 -4.15 5.93
C VAL A 12 1.21 -4.68 5.09
N PHE A 13 2.42 -4.16 5.31
CA PHE A 13 3.62 -4.61 4.62
C PHE A 13 4.00 -6.06 4.96
N VAL A 14 3.88 -6.45 6.23
CA VAL A 14 4.09 -7.84 6.66
C VAL A 14 3.08 -8.75 5.97
N ALA A 15 1.80 -8.41 6.03
CA ALA A 15 0.75 -9.20 5.38
C ALA A 15 0.97 -9.34 3.86
N PHE A 16 1.39 -8.26 3.19
CA PHE A 16 1.68 -8.28 1.76
C PHE A 16 2.89 -9.16 1.42
N ASN A 17 3.97 -9.11 2.20
CA ASN A 17 5.13 -9.99 2.00
C ASN A 17 4.76 -11.46 2.20
N THR A 18 3.98 -11.78 3.24
CA THR A 18 3.48 -13.14 3.46
C THR A 18 2.58 -13.61 2.31
N ALA A 19 1.69 -12.75 1.83
CA ALA A 19 0.80 -13.07 0.72
C ALA A 19 1.57 -13.28 -0.61
N GLN A 20 2.63 -12.52 -0.87
CA GLN A 20 3.50 -12.75 -2.02
C GLN A 20 4.24 -14.09 -1.92
N ALA A 21 4.79 -14.43 -0.76
CA ALA A 21 5.43 -15.73 -0.54
C ALA A 21 4.44 -16.90 -0.69
N LEU A 22 3.18 -16.69 -0.30
CA LEU A 22 2.12 -17.66 -0.50
C LEU A 22 1.74 -17.77 -1.99
N ALA A 23 1.68 -16.65 -2.71
CA ALA A 23 1.39 -16.60 -4.14
C ALA A 23 2.41 -17.42 -4.94
N THR A 24 3.70 -17.25 -4.68
CA THR A 24 4.77 -17.98 -5.36
C THR A 24 4.80 -19.47 -5.03
N THR A 25 4.20 -19.88 -3.90
CA THR A 25 4.08 -21.29 -3.49
C THR A 25 2.84 -21.97 -4.07
N LEU A 26 1.70 -21.28 -4.12
CA LEU A 26 0.41 -21.84 -4.53
C LEU A 26 0.05 -21.63 -5.99
N MET A 27 0.63 -20.61 -6.64
CA MET A 27 0.31 -20.25 -8.02
C MET A 27 1.45 -20.63 -8.94
N GLU A 28 1.13 -20.92 -10.20
CA GLU A 28 2.15 -21.05 -11.25
C GLU A 28 2.94 -19.74 -11.37
N THR A 29 4.25 -19.86 -11.54
CA THR A 29 5.20 -18.74 -11.57
C THR A 29 4.80 -17.66 -12.57
N GLU A 30 4.25 -18.04 -13.72
CA GLU A 30 3.80 -17.09 -14.74
C GLU A 30 2.61 -16.23 -14.27
N VAL A 31 1.64 -16.86 -13.59
CA VAL A 31 0.44 -16.16 -13.08
C VAL A 31 0.80 -15.25 -11.92
N ALA A 32 1.70 -15.71 -11.04
CA ALA A 32 2.23 -14.88 -9.96
C ALA A 32 2.95 -13.64 -10.54
N ASN A 33 3.91 -13.83 -11.45
CA ASN A 33 4.65 -12.72 -12.05
C ASN A 33 3.75 -11.74 -12.81
N ALA A 34 2.76 -12.23 -13.56
CA ALA A 34 1.79 -11.37 -14.24
C ALA A 34 0.95 -10.54 -13.26
N SER A 35 0.55 -11.14 -12.13
CA SER A 35 -0.22 -10.45 -11.07
C SER A 35 0.64 -9.39 -10.35
N LEU A 36 1.91 -9.70 -10.06
CA LEU A 36 2.85 -8.72 -9.51
C LEU A 36 3.10 -7.56 -10.50
N ALA A 37 3.27 -7.87 -11.79
CA ALA A 37 3.47 -6.86 -12.82
C ALA A 37 2.26 -5.91 -12.91
N ALA A 38 1.03 -6.45 -12.83
CA ALA A 38 -0.18 -5.64 -12.77
C ALA A 38 -0.20 -4.75 -11.52
N LEU A 39 0.09 -5.31 -10.34
CA LEU A 39 0.15 -4.55 -9.09
C LEU A 39 1.10 -3.36 -9.18
N TYR A 40 2.36 -3.60 -9.61
CA TYR A 40 3.36 -2.54 -9.72
C TYR A 40 3.08 -1.57 -10.86
N GLY A 41 2.48 -2.04 -11.97
CA GLY A 41 2.04 -1.18 -13.07
C GLY A 41 0.98 -0.18 -12.60
N PHE A 42 -0.09 -0.65 -11.96
CA PHE A 42 -1.14 0.22 -11.42
C PHE A 42 -0.62 1.12 -10.31
N PHE A 43 0.20 0.60 -9.41
CA PHE A 43 0.84 1.39 -8.36
C PHE A 43 1.63 2.58 -8.95
N THR A 44 2.47 2.32 -9.94
CA THR A 44 3.31 3.36 -10.57
C THR A 44 2.47 4.42 -11.28
N LEU A 45 1.46 4.01 -12.05
CA LEU A 45 0.57 4.93 -12.76
C LEU A 45 -0.21 5.82 -11.79
N LEU A 46 -0.72 5.23 -10.70
CA LEU A 46 -1.55 5.96 -9.75
C LEU A 46 -0.76 6.80 -8.77
N CYS A 47 0.51 6.49 -8.48
CA CYS A 47 1.39 7.34 -7.68
C CYS A 47 1.48 8.81 -8.18
N ILE A 48 1.21 9.07 -9.46
CA ILE A 48 1.16 10.43 -10.01
C ILE A 48 -0.13 11.17 -9.60
N ILE A 49 -1.26 10.47 -9.54
CA ILE A 49 -2.60 11.05 -9.33
C ILE A 49 -2.93 11.09 -7.83
N THR A 50 -2.53 10.05 -7.12
CA THR A 50 -2.83 9.81 -5.71
C THR A 50 -2.49 10.98 -4.77
N PRO A 51 -1.38 11.74 -4.92
CA PRO A 51 -1.11 12.89 -4.04
C PRO A 51 -2.22 13.93 -4.04
N LYS A 52 -2.81 14.22 -5.21
CA LYS A 52 -3.95 15.15 -5.31
C LYS A 52 -5.19 14.57 -4.65
N LEU A 53 -5.44 13.28 -4.83
CA LEU A 53 -6.59 12.58 -4.24
C LEU A 53 -6.50 12.54 -2.70
N VAL A 54 -5.33 12.24 -2.17
CA VAL A 54 -5.05 12.18 -0.72
C VAL A 54 -5.15 13.56 -0.07
N GLN A 55 -4.77 14.63 -0.77
CA GLN A 55 -4.95 15.99 -0.28
C GLN A 55 -6.44 16.37 -0.13
N TYR A 56 -7.31 15.85 -1.01
CA TYR A 56 -8.75 16.12 -0.96
C TYR A 56 -9.49 15.26 0.08
N ILE A 57 -9.18 13.96 0.15
CA ILE A 57 -9.84 13.00 1.07
C ILE A 57 -9.28 13.10 2.50
N GLY A 58 -8.02 13.50 2.61
CA GLY A 58 -7.29 13.55 3.87
C GLY A 58 -6.45 12.29 4.12
N PRO A 59 -5.26 12.43 4.75
CA PRO A 59 -4.30 11.33 4.88
C PRO A 59 -4.79 10.16 5.75
N LYS A 60 -5.55 10.42 6.82
CA LYS A 60 -6.08 9.35 7.70
C LYS A 60 -7.06 8.42 6.98
N TRP A 61 -8.02 9.00 6.25
CA TRP A 61 -9.03 8.25 5.51
C TRP A 61 -8.43 7.49 4.32
N SER A 62 -7.44 8.09 3.66
CA SER A 62 -6.73 7.44 2.54
C SER A 62 -6.01 6.17 2.97
N MET A 63 -5.41 6.15 4.17
CA MET A 63 -4.78 4.95 4.71
C MET A 63 -5.78 3.87 5.09
N LEU A 64 -6.95 4.26 5.62
CA LEU A 64 -8.00 3.32 6.03
C LEU A 64 -8.66 2.65 4.81
N VAL A 65 -8.98 3.43 3.79
CA VAL A 65 -9.46 2.92 2.50
C VAL A 65 -8.40 2.06 1.82
N GLY A 66 -7.12 2.44 1.95
CA GLY A 66 -6.00 1.69 1.40
C GLY A 66 -5.79 0.31 2.03
N ALA A 67 -6.25 0.08 3.26
CA ALA A 67 -6.10 -1.22 3.93
C ALA A 67 -7.14 -2.26 3.48
N ILE A 68 -8.31 -1.82 2.99
CA ILE A 68 -9.44 -2.71 2.65
C ILE A 68 -9.07 -3.74 1.56
N PRO A 69 -8.38 -3.37 0.46
CA PRO A 69 -8.04 -4.34 -0.59
C PRO A 69 -7.03 -5.40 -0.16
N TYR A 70 -6.23 -5.14 0.89
CA TYR A 70 -5.35 -6.17 1.46
C TYR A 70 -6.15 -7.25 2.19
N CYS A 71 -7.27 -6.91 2.84
CA CYS A 71 -8.18 -7.90 3.43
C CYS A 71 -8.82 -8.78 2.35
N LEU A 72 -9.21 -8.18 1.21
CA LEU A 72 -9.72 -8.89 0.04
C LEU A 72 -8.66 -9.84 -0.56
N LEU A 73 -7.40 -9.41 -0.61
CA LEU A 73 -6.29 -10.25 -1.04
C LEU A 73 -6.14 -11.48 -0.15
N VAL A 74 -6.16 -11.33 1.19
CA VAL A 74 -6.12 -12.46 2.12
C VAL A 74 -7.32 -13.38 1.95
N PHE A 75 -8.53 -12.83 1.78
CA PHE A 75 -9.75 -13.61 1.55
C PHE A 75 -9.67 -14.44 0.25
N SER A 76 -9.05 -13.91 -0.80
CA SER A 76 -8.82 -14.63 -2.07
C SER A 76 -7.97 -15.90 -1.88
N TYR A 77 -7.10 -15.96 -0.87
CA TYR A 77 -6.33 -17.17 -0.55
C TYR A 77 -7.10 -18.23 0.23
N VAL A 78 -8.20 -17.87 0.89
CA VAL A 78 -9.07 -18.84 1.61
C VAL A 78 -9.89 -19.69 0.62
N ILE A 79 -10.15 -19.16 -0.58
CA ILE A 79 -10.89 -19.88 -1.61
C ILE A 79 -9.97 -20.91 -2.29
N PRO A 80 -10.30 -22.22 -2.25
CA PRO A 80 -9.47 -23.29 -2.82
C PRO A 80 -9.60 -23.38 -4.35
N LEU A 81 -9.26 -22.29 -5.04
CA LEU A 81 -9.14 -22.25 -6.51
C LEU A 81 -7.71 -22.63 -6.91
N LYS A 82 -7.59 -23.61 -7.81
CA LYS A 82 -6.32 -24.15 -8.31
C LYS A 82 -6.14 -23.85 -9.81
N GLY A 83 -4.89 -23.62 -10.24
CA GLY A 83 -4.52 -23.49 -11.66
C GLY A 83 -5.12 -22.27 -12.38
N MET A 84 -5.33 -22.41 -13.70
CA MET A 84 -5.82 -21.35 -14.60
C MET A 84 -7.13 -20.69 -14.15
N ALA A 85 -7.98 -21.39 -13.39
CA ALA A 85 -9.22 -20.86 -12.84
C ALA A 85 -9.00 -19.75 -11.79
N ARG A 86 -7.79 -19.65 -11.21
CA ARG A 86 -7.41 -18.61 -10.23
C ARG A 86 -6.98 -17.30 -10.90
N MET A 87 -6.57 -17.34 -12.16
CA MET A 87 -6.10 -16.18 -12.93
C MET A 87 -7.11 -15.02 -13.01
N PRO A 88 -8.39 -15.23 -13.38
CA PRO A 88 -9.35 -14.13 -13.50
C PRO A 88 -9.70 -13.48 -12.17
N LEU A 89 -9.49 -14.16 -11.03
CA LEU A 89 -9.71 -13.59 -9.70
C LEU A 89 -8.45 -12.88 -9.17
N SER A 90 -7.26 -13.40 -9.50
CA SER A 90 -6.00 -12.89 -8.95
C SER A 90 -5.62 -11.53 -9.55
N ILE A 91 -5.67 -11.40 -10.87
CA ILE A 91 -5.27 -10.16 -11.57
C ILE A 91 -6.04 -8.93 -11.06
N PRO A 92 -7.39 -8.90 -11.02
CA PRO A 92 -8.11 -7.72 -10.56
C PRO A 92 -7.88 -7.42 -9.08
N VAL A 93 -7.70 -8.45 -8.24
CA VAL A 93 -7.39 -8.26 -6.82
C VAL A 93 -6.00 -7.63 -6.65
N PHE A 94 -4.99 -8.11 -7.38
CA PHE A 94 -3.65 -7.51 -7.34
C PHE A 94 -3.62 -6.09 -7.92
N SER A 95 -4.40 -5.80 -8.96
CA SER A 95 -4.57 -4.44 -9.48
C SER A 95 -5.20 -3.50 -8.45
N LEU A 96 -6.25 -3.96 -7.76
CA LEU A 96 -6.88 -3.21 -6.65
C LEU A 96 -5.89 -2.96 -5.51
N VAL A 97 -5.07 -3.96 -5.17
CA VAL A 97 -4.00 -3.79 -4.18
C VAL A 97 -2.95 -2.78 -4.66
N GLY A 98 -2.62 -2.76 -5.95
CA GLY A 98 -1.74 -1.74 -6.53
C GLY A 98 -2.29 -0.32 -6.39
N VAL A 99 -3.59 -0.16 -6.65
CA VAL A 99 -4.32 1.12 -6.45
C VAL A 99 -4.24 1.57 -5.00
N SER A 100 -4.58 0.68 -4.06
CA SER A 100 -4.58 1.02 -2.64
C SER A 100 -3.18 1.20 -2.07
N ALA A 101 -2.19 0.47 -2.57
CA ALA A 101 -0.80 0.62 -2.19
C ALA A 101 -0.32 2.04 -2.48
N SER A 102 -0.70 2.62 -3.63
CA SER A 102 -0.35 4.00 -3.97
C SER A 102 -0.91 4.98 -2.94
N MET A 103 -2.21 4.84 -2.59
CA MET A 103 -2.89 5.69 -1.59
C MET A 103 -2.27 5.57 -0.21
N LEU A 104 -1.92 4.36 0.20
CA LEU A 104 -1.38 4.07 1.52
C LEU A 104 0.05 4.61 1.66
N TRP A 105 0.89 4.46 0.64
CA TRP A 105 2.24 5.05 0.60
C TRP A 105 2.22 6.57 0.60
N THR A 106 1.42 7.17 -0.28
CA THR A 106 1.33 8.64 -0.37
C THR A 106 0.73 9.25 0.89
N GLY A 107 -0.32 8.63 1.45
CA GLY A 107 -0.95 9.06 2.69
C GLY A 107 0.02 9.03 3.88
N ASN A 108 0.77 7.93 4.03
CA ASN A 108 1.75 7.80 5.09
C ASN A 108 2.90 8.81 4.94
N GLY A 109 3.43 9.00 3.72
CA GLY A 109 4.50 9.97 3.45
C GLY A 109 4.11 11.41 3.79
N ILE A 110 2.90 11.84 3.38
CA ILE A 110 2.38 13.17 3.71
C ILE A 110 2.16 13.32 5.22
N TYR A 111 1.60 12.30 5.88
CA TYR A 111 1.36 12.35 7.32
C TYR A 111 2.67 12.44 8.10
N LEU A 112 3.67 11.62 7.75
CA LEU A 112 4.98 11.61 8.38
C LEU A 112 5.67 12.96 8.18
N GLY A 113 5.69 13.50 6.95
CA GLY A 113 6.27 14.82 6.67
C GLY A 113 5.62 15.96 7.49
N ARG A 114 4.30 15.93 7.66
CA ARG A 114 3.60 16.90 8.53
C ARG A 114 3.96 16.73 10.00
N ALA A 115 4.21 15.49 10.45
CA ALA A 115 4.65 15.23 11.81
C ALA A 115 6.08 15.76 12.02
N SER A 116 7.01 15.52 11.10
CA SER A 116 8.39 16.03 11.20
C SER A 116 8.44 17.56 11.26
N VAL A 117 7.67 18.25 10.41
CA VAL A 117 7.59 19.72 10.43
C VAL A 117 7.02 20.23 11.75
N ARG A 118 6.05 19.53 12.33
CA ARG A 118 5.45 19.90 13.61
C ARG A 118 6.42 19.73 14.78
N GLU A 119 7.19 18.64 14.80
CA GLU A 119 8.23 18.43 15.81
C GLU A 119 9.36 19.47 15.67
N ALA A 120 9.77 19.81 14.44
CA ALA A 120 10.77 20.85 14.17
C ALA A 120 10.32 22.22 14.73
N THR A 121 9.07 22.59 14.47
CA THR A 121 8.48 23.84 14.96
C THR A 121 8.39 23.88 16.47
N SER A 122 8.13 22.74 17.12
CA SER A 122 8.08 22.64 18.60
C SER A 122 9.46 22.73 19.25
N THR A 123 10.52 22.36 18.54
CA THR A 123 11.91 22.31 19.05
C THR A 123 12.68 23.60 18.71
N GLY A 124 12.14 24.43 17.81
CA GLY A 124 12.77 25.68 17.35
C GLY A 124 13.89 25.47 16.32
N GLU A 125 14.02 24.26 15.78
CA GLU A 125 15.00 23.96 14.72
C GLU A 125 14.49 24.47 13.36
N PRO A 126 15.37 25.07 12.53
CA PRO A 126 14.99 25.54 11.20
C PRO A 126 14.55 24.36 10.32
N ILE A 127 13.42 24.54 9.62
CA ILE A 127 12.77 23.49 8.81
C ILE A 127 13.73 22.85 7.79
N GLU A 128 14.69 23.61 7.27
CA GLU A 128 15.73 23.16 6.33
C GLU A 128 16.68 22.08 6.91
N ALA A 129 16.91 22.08 8.22
CA ALA A 129 17.74 21.08 8.89
C ALA A 129 17.01 19.72 9.05
N VAL A 130 15.68 19.72 8.99
CA VAL A 130 14.84 18.53 9.24
C VAL A 130 14.42 17.85 7.94
N THR A 131 14.33 18.58 6.82
CA THR A 131 14.04 18.00 5.49
C THR A 131 15.25 17.43 4.77
N SER A 132 16.47 17.66 5.28
CA SER A 132 17.74 17.24 4.66
C SER A 132 18.44 16.06 5.38
N ARG A 133 17.83 15.52 6.43
CA ARG A 133 18.26 14.29 7.13
C ARG A 133 17.47 13.08 6.66
#